data_AF-A0A842U0S7-F1
#
_entry.id   AF-A0A842U0S7-F1
#
_cell.length_a   1.000
_cell.length_b   1.000
_cell.length_c   1.000
_cell.angle_alpha   90.00
_cell.angle_beta   90.00
_cell.angle_gamma   90.00
#
_symmetry.space_group_name_H-M   'P 1'
#
loop_
_entity.id
_entity.type
_entity.pdbx_description
1 polymer ?
#
loop_
_entity_poly.entity_id
_entity_poly.type
_entity_poly.pdbx_seq_one_letter_code
_entity_poly.pdbx_strand_id
1 'polypeptide(L)'
;MIFNQDLIGYVQNDYYVIPNIIPTVFLIFAMIMSVIFALIFAKTPLKSSDPKIRWKAKFLILAFISLIIGATVELFNPVNIVIFLIARSILLSSGFEYYFAFFLPERFLRKT
;
A
#
# COMPACT_ATOMS: atom_id res chain seq x y z
N MET A 1 -27.93 -1.79 13.93
CA MET A 1 -27.87 -1.20 12.57
C MET A 1 -27.56 -2.35 11.62
N ILE A 2 -28.57 -2.84 10.88
CA ILE A 2 -28.42 -3.99 9.98
C ILE A 2 -27.92 -3.42 8.65
N PHE A 3 -26.61 -3.46 8.41
CA PHE A 3 -26.08 -3.20 7.07
C PHE A 3 -26.41 -4.41 6.21
N ASN A 4 -27.04 -4.19 5.05
CA ASN A 4 -27.24 -5.25 4.08
C ASN A 4 -25.86 -5.72 3.59
N GLN A 5 -25.45 -6.92 4.01
CA GLN A 5 -24.14 -7.50 3.71
C GLN A 5 -23.94 -7.71 2.21
N ASP A 6 -25.04 -7.84 1.46
CA ASP A 6 -25.04 -7.97 0.01
C ASP A 6 -24.48 -6.72 -0.70
N LEU A 7 -24.38 -5.57 -0.03
CA LEU A 7 -23.78 -4.36 -0.61
C LEU A 7 -22.24 -4.33 -0.51
N ILE A 8 -21.66 -5.14 0.39
CA ILE A 8 -20.23 -5.15 0.67
C ILE A 8 -19.52 -6.18 -0.21
N GLY A 9 -20.06 -7.39 -0.29
CA GLY A 9 -19.46 -8.47 -1.06
C GLY A 9 -19.96 -9.83 -0.59
N TYR A 10 -19.50 -10.88 -1.27
CA TYR A 10 -19.80 -12.26 -0.91
C TYR A 10 -18.51 -13.08 -0.78
N VAL A 11 -18.54 -14.07 0.10
CA VAL A 11 -17.43 -15.00 0.29
C VAL A 11 -17.43 -15.96 -0.89
N GLN A 12 -16.37 -15.96 -1.70
CA GLN A 12 -16.24 -16.91 -2.81
C GLN A 12 -15.56 -18.20 -2.36
N ASN A 13 -14.58 -18.09 -1.45
CA ASN A 13 -13.81 -19.17 -0.86
C ASN A 13 -13.53 -18.84 0.62
N ASP A 14 -13.09 -19.82 1.43
CA ASP A 14 -12.81 -19.64 2.87
C ASP A 14 -11.78 -18.55 3.21
N TYR A 15 -11.05 -18.04 2.20
CA TYR A 15 -9.93 -17.11 2.37
C TYR A 15 -10.11 -15.78 1.62
N TYR A 16 -11.18 -15.60 0.84
CA TYR A 16 -11.35 -14.40 0.02
C TYR A 16 -12.82 -13.96 -0.13
N VAL A 17 -13.05 -12.66 0.09
CA VAL A 17 -14.34 -12.00 -0.13
C VAL A 17 -14.25 -11.24 -1.45
N ILE A 18 -15.14 -11.54 -2.39
CA ILE A 18 -15.28 -10.71 -3.59
C ILE A 18 -16.03 -9.44 -3.19
N PRO A 19 -15.37 -8.26 -3.26
CA PRO A 19 -16.05 -7.00 -3.01
C PRO A 19 -17.04 -6.71 -4.14
N ASN A 20 -18.18 -6.13 -3.77
CA ASN A 20 -19.12 -5.61 -4.75
C ASN A 20 -18.61 -4.32 -5.42
N ILE A 21 -19.37 -3.79 -6.38
CA ILE A 21 -18.92 -2.68 -7.22
C ILE A 21 -18.62 -1.40 -6.41
N ILE A 22 -19.41 -1.10 -5.37
CA ILE A 22 -19.23 0.09 -4.54
C ILE A 22 -17.87 0.07 -3.83
N PRO A 23 -17.52 -0.94 -3.01
CA PRO A 23 -16.20 -1.00 -2.37
C PRO A 23 -15.07 -1.11 -3.39
N THR A 24 -15.28 -1.80 -4.52
CA THR A 24 -14.25 -1.89 -5.58
C THR A 24 -13.91 -0.52 -6.17
N VAL A 25 -14.92 0.29 -6.53
CA VAL A 25 -14.71 1.65 -7.05
C VAL A 25 -14.04 2.54 -6.00
N PHE A 26 -14.47 2.44 -4.74
CA PHE A 26 -13.85 3.16 -3.64
C PHE A 26 -12.37 2.77 -3.45
N LEU A 27 -12.04 1.48 -3.50
CA LEU A 27 -10.65 0.99 -3.40
C LEU A 27 -9.77 1.53 -4.53
N ILE A 28 -10.26 1.49 -5.77
CA ILE A 28 -9.54 2.04 -6.93
C ILE A 28 -9.30 3.55 -6.73
N PHE A 29 -10.34 4.29 -6.32
CA PHE A 29 -10.22 5.72 -6.03
C PHE A 29 -9.21 5.99 -4.91
N ALA A 30 -9.30 5.29 -3.79
CA ALA A 30 -8.38 5.41 -2.67
C ALA A 30 -6.95 5.08 -3.09
N MET A 31 -6.75 4.06 -3.92
CA MET A 31 -5.44 3.70 -4.47
C MET A 31 -4.88 4.87 -5.29
N ILE A 32 -5.62 5.41 -6.25
CA ILE A 32 -5.18 6.55 -7.07
C ILE A 32 -4.83 7.77 -6.20
N MET A 33 -5.71 8.13 -5.27
CA MET A 33 -5.47 9.26 -4.35
C MET A 33 -4.22 9.05 -3.51
N SER A 34 -4.01 7.83 -3.00
CA SER A 34 -2.84 7.50 -2.18
C SER A 34 -1.53 7.72 -2.93
N VAL A 35 -1.47 7.38 -4.23
CA VAL A 35 -0.29 7.64 -5.08
C VAL A 35 -0.07 9.12 -5.30
N ILE A 36 -1.12 9.87 -5.63
CA ILE A 36 -1.04 11.31 -5.86
C ILE A 36 -0.51 11.99 -4.60
N PHE A 37 -1.07 11.67 -3.43
CA PHE A 37 -0.59 12.22 -2.17
C PHE A 37 0.84 11.80 -1.87
N ALA A 38 1.21 10.54 -2.04
CA ALA A 38 2.57 10.07 -1.83
C ALA A 38 3.60 10.86 -2.64
N LEU A 39 3.32 11.09 -3.93
CA LEU A 39 4.19 11.86 -4.82
C LEU A 39 4.29 13.33 -4.40
N ILE A 40 3.16 13.96 -4.02
CA ILE A 40 3.13 15.34 -3.53
C ILE A 40 3.93 15.46 -2.23
N PHE A 41 3.69 14.57 -1.26
CA PHE A 41 4.35 14.58 0.04
C PHE A 41 5.85 14.31 -0.06
N ALA A 42 6.28 13.42 -0.96
CA ALA A 42 7.69 13.08 -1.10
C ALA A 42 8.50 14.10 -1.93
N LYS A 43 7.85 14.95 -2.74
CA LYS A 43 8.52 15.91 -3.64
C LYS A 43 9.47 16.87 -2.92
N THR A 44 9.04 17.45 -1.80
CA THR A 44 9.84 18.42 -1.03
C THR A 44 10.93 17.73 -0.19
N PRO A 45 10.61 16.68 0.60
CA PRO A 45 11.61 15.96 1.40
C PRO A 45 12.72 15.31 0.57
N LEU A 46 12.44 14.87 -0.66
CA LEU A 46 13.45 14.35 -1.59
C LEU A 46 14.55 15.37 -1.94
N LYS A 47 14.22 16.67 -1.92
CA LYS A 47 15.16 17.75 -2.21
C LYS A 47 15.87 18.29 -0.96
N SER A 48 15.56 17.75 0.21
CA SER A 48 16.18 18.18 1.47
C SER A 48 17.70 17.98 1.43
N SER A 49 18.44 18.91 2.03
CA SER A 49 19.88 18.80 2.26
C SER A 49 20.21 17.73 3.30
N ASP A 50 19.31 17.46 4.24
CA ASP A 50 19.45 16.41 5.24
C ASP A 50 19.24 15.02 4.59
N PRO A 51 20.27 14.15 4.56
CA PRO A 51 20.14 12.80 4.01
C PRO A 51 19.07 11.98 4.73
N LYS A 52 18.83 12.19 6.03
CA LYS A 52 17.78 11.52 6.81
C LYS A 52 16.42 11.77 6.20
N ILE A 53 16.11 13.04 5.95
CA ILE A 53 14.83 13.45 5.37
C ILE A 53 14.67 12.90 3.94
N ARG A 54 15.77 12.88 3.16
CA ARG A 54 15.77 12.31 1.80
C ARG A 54 15.50 10.80 1.79
N TRP A 55 16.12 10.04 2.68
CA TRP A 55 15.92 8.59 2.79
C TRP A 55 14.49 8.25 3.25
N LYS A 56 13.97 8.99 4.22
CA LYS A 56 12.56 8.86 4.64
C LYS A 56 11.59 9.05 3.47
N ALA A 57 11.84 10.04 2.61
CA ALA A 57 11.05 10.28 1.41
C ALA A 57 11.11 9.12 0.40
N LYS A 58 12.30 8.52 0.22
CA LYS A 58 12.47 7.36 -0.67
C LYS A 58 11.73 6.13 -0.16
N PHE A 59 11.82 5.83 1.14
CA PHE A 59 11.06 4.74 1.75
C PHE A 59 9.55 4.96 1.65
N LEU A 60 9.09 6.22 1.79
CA LEU A 60 7.68 6.55 1.59
C LEU A 60 7.23 6.21 0.17
N ILE A 61 7.98 6.64 -0.85
CA ILE A 61 7.65 6.34 -2.25
C ILE A 61 7.68 4.84 -2.49
N LEU A 62 8.69 4.12 -2.00
CA LEU A 62 8.80 2.68 -2.14
C LEU A 62 7.59 1.97 -1.53
N ALA A 63 7.19 2.37 -0.32
CA ALA A 63 6.01 1.84 0.36
C ALA A 63 4.75 1.97 -0.49
N PHE A 64 4.51 3.13 -1.09
CA PHE A 64 3.35 3.33 -1.95
C PHE A 64 3.45 2.57 -3.27
N ILE A 65 4.64 2.43 -3.87
CA ILE A 65 4.83 1.57 -5.05
C ILE A 65 4.49 0.12 -4.73
N SER A 66 5.03 -0.42 -3.64
CA SER A 66 4.74 -1.77 -3.16
C SER A 66 3.24 -1.94 -2.87
N LEU A 67 2.59 -0.93 -2.27
CA LEU A 67 1.16 -0.94 -2.00
C LEU A 67 0.34 -1.08 -3.29
N ILE A 68 0.63 -0.26 -4.31
CA ILE A 68 -0.07 -0.30 -5.60
C ILE A 68 0.13 -1.66 -6.26
N ILE A 69 1.37 -2.16 -6.29
CA ILE A 69 1.68 -3.44 -6.93
C ILE A 69 0.92 -4.56 -6.21
N GLY A 70 1.00 -4.63 -4.88
CA GLY A 70 0.29 -5.64 -4.10
C GLY A 70 -1.22 -5.59 -4.30
N ALA A 71 -1.82 -4.39 -4.21
CA ALA A 71 -3.25 -4.20 -4.39
C ALA A 71 -3.72 -4.51 -5.82
N THR A 72 -2.92 -4.16 -6.83
CA THR A 72 -3.19 -4.48 -8.23
C THR A 72 -3.16 -5.99 -8.45
N VAL A 73 -2.13 -6.68 -7.95
CA VAL A 73 -2.01 -8.14 -8.05
C VAL A 73 -3.19 -8.84 -7.38
N GLU A 74 -3.62 -8.37 -6.20
CA GLU A 74 -4.78 -8.91 -5.48
C GLU A 74 -6.09 -8.70 -6.26
N LEU A 75 -6.30 -7.51 -6.84
CA LEU A 75 -7.53 -7.16 -7.54
C LEU A 75 -7.75 -7.99 -8.82
N PHE A 76 -6.68 -8.27 -9.57
CA PHE A 76 -6.79 -8.95 -10.87
C PHE A 76 -6.75 -10.49 -10.77
N ASN A 77 -6.32 -11.08 -9.65
CA ASN A 77 -6.17 -12.54 -9.52
C ASN A 77 -6.63 -13.11 -8.16
N PRO A 78 -7.88 -12.83 -7.73
CA PRO A 78 -8.33 -13.18 -6.38
C PRO A 78 -8.51 -14.68 -6.10
N VAL A 79 -8.59 -15.51 -7.14
CA VAL A 79 -8.99 -16.92 -7.01
C VAL A 79 -7.81 -17.86 -6.77
N ASN A 80 -6.57 -17.41 -7.03
CA ASN A 80 -5.38 -18.24 -6.89
C ASN A 80 -4.69 -17.94 -5.55
N ILE A 81 -4.68 -18.94 -4.65
CA ILE A 81 -4.09 -18.84 -3.32
C ILE A 81 -2.61 -18.42 -3.34
N VAL A 82 -1.84 -18.89 -4.32
CA VAL A 82 -0.41 -18.54 -4.43
C VAL A 82 -0.26 -17.06 -4.77
N ILE A 83 -1.06 -16.56 -5.71
CA ILE A 83 -1.03 -15.14 -6.10
C ILE A 83 -1.53 -14.26 -4.95
N PHE A 84 -2.58 -14.71 -4.24
CA PHE A 84 -3.07 -14.04 -3.04
C PHE A 84 -1.98 -13.92 -1.96
N LEU A 85 -1.25 -15.00 -1.66
CA LEU A 85 -0.15 -14.98 -0.69
C LEU A 85 0.99 -14.07 -1.12
N ILE A 86 1.32 -14.03 -2.42
CA ILE A 86 2.32 -13.10 -2.97
C ILE A 86 1.85 -11.65 -2.78
N ALA A 87 0.60 -11.34 -3.15
CA ALA A 87 0.03 -10.02 -2.99
C ALA A 87 0.06 -9.57 -1.51
N ARG A 88 -0.31 -10.46 -0.59
CA ARG A 88 -0.25 -10.21 0.87
C ARG A 88 1.16 -9.97 1.36
N SER A 89 2.14 -10.71 0.85
CA SER A 89 3.55 -10.53 1.22
C SER A 89 4.07 -9.16 0.75
N ILE A 90 3.69 -8.73 -0.46
CA ILE A 90 4.03 -7.40 -0.99
C ILE A 90 3.38 -6.30 -0.16
N LEU A 91 2.09 -6.44 0.19
CA LEU A 91 1.37 -5.48 1.03
C LEU A 91 1.95 -5.39 2.44
N LEU A 92 2.38 -6.52 3.02
CA LEU A 92 3.10 -6.54 4.30
C LEU A 92 4.46 -5.82 4.18
N SER A 93 5.22 -6.05 3.10
CA SER A 93 6.47 -5.32 2.83
C SER A 93 6.25 -3.82 2.76
N SER A 94 5.20 -3.39 2.06
CA SER A 94 4.79 -1.97 2.00
C SER A 94 4.58 -1.37 3.40
N GLY A 95 3.96 -2.11 4.33
CA GLY A 95 3.82 -1.67 5.72
C GLY A 95 5.16 -1.45 6.43
N PHE A 96 6.14 -2.33 6.22
CA PHE A 96 7.49 -2.16 6.76
C PHE A 96 8.20 -0.94 6.16
N GLU A 97 8.11 -0.75 4.83
CA GLU A 97 8.66 0.41 4.13
C GLU A 97 8.03 1.72 4.63
N TYR A 98 6.71 1.73 4.85
CA TYR A 98 5.99 2.85 5.41
C TYR A 98 6.48 3.15 6.83
N TYR A 99 6.64 2.13 7.67
CA TYR A 99 7.19 2.29 9.01
C TYR A 99 8.60 2.92 8.97
N PHE A 100 9.48 2.43 8.09
CA PHE A 100 10.80 3.02 7.91
C PHE A 100 10.75 4.46 7.41
N ALA A 101 9.79 4.81 6.54
CA ALA A 101 9.62 6.18 6.07
C ALA A 101 9.44 7.19 7.22
N PHE A 102 8.75 6.82 8.31
CA PHE A 102 8.52 7.70 9.45
C PHE A 102 9.56 7.52 10.57
N PHE A 103 9.90 6.28 10.87
CA PHE A 103 10.68 5.91 12.05
C PHE A 103 12.13 5.50 11.75
N LEU A 104 12.66 5.82 10.55
CA LEU A 104 14.04 5.47 10.17
C LEU A 104 15.04 5.82 11.30
N PRO A 105 15.70 4.82 11.91
CA PRO A 105 16.65 5.06 12.98
C PRO A 105 17.89 5.78 12.47
N GLU A 106 18.43 6.71 13.26
CA GLU A 106 19.62 7.48 12.91
C GLU A 106 20.87 6.61 12.67
N ARG A 107 20.87 5.39 13.23
CA ARG A 107 21.96 4.42 13.09
C ARG A 107 22.15 3.96 11.63
N PHE A 108 21.08 3.91 10.84
CA PHE A 108 21.15 3.53 9.41
C PHE A 108 21.60 4.68 8.50
N LEU A 109 21.72 5.89 9.05
CA LEU A 109 22.09 7.10 8.33
C LEU A 109 23.53 7.55 8.65
N ARG A 110 24.24 6.78 9.48
CA ARG A 110 25.63 7.07 9.83
C ARG A 110 26.56 6.71 8.67
N LYS A 111 26.79 7.72 7.82
CA LYS A 111 27.91 7.95 6.89
C LYS A 111 28.49 6.73 6.14
N THR A 112 28.29 6.74 4.83
CA THR A 112 29.41 6.59 3.88
C THR A 112 29.73 7.98 3.35
#